data_AF-A0A439L9L7-F1
#
_entry.id   AF-A0A439L9L7-F1
#
_cell.length_a   1.000
_cell.length_b   1.000
_cell.length_c   1.000
_cell.angle_alpha   90.00
_cell.angle_beta   90.00
_cell.angle_gamma   90.00
#
_symmetry.space_group_name_H-M   'P 1'
#
loop_
_entity.id
_entity.type
_entity.pdbx_description
1 polymer ?
#
loop_
_entity_poly.entity_id
_entity_poly.type
_entity_poly.pdbx_seq_one_letter_code
_entity_poly.pdbx_strand_id
1 'polypeptide(L)'
;MAQKITTGTNDRPRNETIGQSGEPDDSSTPLEVDETAARLRGTLQGKPAQFGQANAAAAGIAGAGEHMCHRCAGTGMIDGRTCPECGGTGKVTTPTG
;
A
#
# COMPACT_ATOMS: atom_id res chain seq x y z
N MET A 1 24.25 25.13 3.99
CA MET A 1 23.03 25.54 3.25
C MET A 1 22.39 24.32 2.63
N ALA A 2 21.29 23.85 3.21
CA ALA A 2 20.66 22.60 2.82
C ALA A 2 19.89 22.79 1.50
N GLN A 3 20.17 21.94 0.51
CA GLN A 3 19.64 22.08 -0.85
C GLN A 3 18.18 21.60 -0.88
N LYS A 4 17.24 22.54 -1.02
CA LYS A 4 15.81 22.29 -1.19
C LYS A 4 15.44 22.24 -2.68
N ILE A 5 14.42 21.46 -3.03
CA ILE A 5 13.99 21.26 -4.43
C ILE A 5 13.18 22.46 -4.91
N THR A 6 12.40 23.03 -4.01
CA THR A 6 11.51 24.16 -4.26
C THR A 6 11.65 25.20 -3.15
N THR A 7 11.13 26.41 -3.34
CA THR A 7 11.03 27.44 -2.30
C THR A 7 9.81 27.28 -1.40
N GLY A 8 9.04 26.20 -1.55
CA GLY A 8 7.87 25.94 -0.74
C GLY A 8 8.22 25.85 0.75
N THR A 9 7.39 26.45 1.58
CA THR A 9 7.57 26.47 3.05
C THR A 9 7.55 25.07 3.68
N ASN A 10 7.03 24.07 2.96
CA ASN A 10 6.96 22.67 3.39
C ASN A 10 8.07 21.78 2.78
N ASP A 11 9.02 22.33 2.02
CA ASP A 11 10.05 21.53 1.33
C ASP A 11 11.11 21.04 2.34
N ARG A 12 11.19 19.71 2.52
CA ARG A 12 12.23 19.09 3.35
C ARG A 12 13.57 19.14 2.61
N PRO A 13 14.64 19.65 3.22
CA PRO A 13 15.95 19.69 2.56
C PRO A 13 16.48 18.28 2.24
N ARG A 14 17.05 18.14 1.04
CA ARG A 14 17.48 16.84 0.51
C ARG A 14 18.57 16.14 1.33
N ASN A 15 19.38 16.90 2.06
CA ASN A 15 20.56 16.39 2.78
C ASN A 15 20.35 16.30 4.30
N GLU A 16 19.11 16.28 4.78
CA GLU A 16 18.86 16.05 6.20
C GLU A 16 18.48 14.59 6.44
N THR A 17 19.02 14.01 7.51
CA THR A 17 18.66 12.65 7.93
C THR A 17 17.17 12.62 8.27
N ILE A 18 16.50 11.51 7.92
CA ILE A 18 15.10 11.26 8.27
C ILE A 18 15.04 10.59 9.66
N GLY A 19 16.13 9.94 10.06
CA GLY A 19 16.18 9.13 11.27
C GLY A 19 16.26 9.95 12.55
N GLN A 20 15.86 9.32 13.65
CA GLN A 20 16.22 9.81 14.98
C GLN A 20 17.74 9.86 15.09
N SER A 21 18.28 11.06 15.27
CA SER A 21 19.67 11.24 15.67
C SER A 21 19.82 10.74 17.10
N GLY A 22 20.39 9.56 17.27
CA GLY A 22 20.59 8.92 18.58
C GLY A 22 20.93 7.44 18.41
N GLU A 23 21.70 6.89 19.35
CA GLU A 23 21.88 5.45 19.43
C GLU A 23 20.53 4.80 19.78
N PRO A 24 20.21 3.59 19.24
CA PRO A 24 19.06 2.82 19.70
C PRO A 24 19.14 2.66 21.22
N ASP A 25 18.08 3.03 21.93
CA ASP A 25 18.01 2.81 23.38
C ASP A 25 17.81 1.31 23.64
N ASP A 26 18.92 0.58 23.79
CA ASP A 26 18.96 -0.84 24.13
C ASP A 26 18.77 -1.10 25.64
N SER A 27 18.41 -0.07 26.41
CA SER A 27 18.26 -0.12 27.87
C SER A 27 17.19 -1.11 28.36
N SER A 28 16.38 -1.69 27.45
CA SER A 28 15.26 -2.60 27.75
C SER A 28 14.29 -2.05 28.80
N THR A 29 14.36 -0.75 29.08
CA THR A 29 13.52 -0.06 30.03
C THR A 29 12.14 0.11 29.40
N PRO A 30 11.06 -0.25 30.12
CA PRO A 30 9.72 -0.01 29.61
C PRO A 30 9.50 1.50 29.46
N LEU A 31 9.05 1.92 28.27
CA LEU A 31 8.69 3.32 28.00
C LEU A 31 7.60 3.76 28.98
N GLU A 32 7.86 4.85 29.71
CA GLU A 32 6.84 5.49 30.53
C GLU A 32 5.80 6.14 29.61
N VAL A 33 4.62 5.51 29.53
CA VAL A 33 3.48 6.06 28.79
C VAL A 33 2.72 7.04 29.68
N ASP A 34 2.54 8.27 29.21
CA ASP A 34 1.71 9.26 29.90
C ASP A 34 0.27 8.73 30.06
N GLU A 35 -0.35 9.02 31.20
CA GLU A 35 -1.72 8.58 31.54
C GLU A 35 -2.74 8.94 30.43
N THR A 36 -2.48 10.01 29.69
CA THR A 36 -3.28 10.45 28.54
C THR A 36 -3.25 9.43 27.39
N ALA A 37 -2.08 8.84 27.09
CA ALA A 37 -1.95 7.82 26.04
C ALA A 37 -2.68 6.52 26.41
N ALA A 38 -2.67 6.16 27.70
CA ALA A 38 -3.45 5.03 28.21
C ALA A 38 -4.96 5.25 28.05
N ARG A 39 -5.45 6.47 28.36
CA ARG A 39 -6.85 6.85 28.15
C ARG A 39 -7.26 6.83 26.68
N LEU A 40 -6.43 7.37 25.77
CA LEU A 40 -6.70 7.32 24.33
C LEU A 40 -6.79 5.88 23.81
N ARG A 41 -5.93 4.96 24.28
CA ARG A 41 -6.05 3.56 23.87
C ARG A 41 -7.39 2.95 24.30
N GLY A 42 -7.89 3.31 25.48
CA GLY A 42 -9.21 2.89 25.96
C GLY A 42 -10.36 3.35 25.06
N THR A 43 -10.31 4.58 24.54
CA THR A 43 -11.36 5.10 23.64
C THR A 43 -11.29 4.50 22.24
N LEU A 44 -10.10 4.15 21.74
CA LEU A 44 -9.90 3.56 20.42
C LEU A 44 -10.19 2.05 20.36
N GLN A 45 -10.03 1.32 21.47
CA GLN A 45 -10.34 -0.11 21.56
C GLN A 45 -11.86 -0.42 21.60
N GLY A 46 -12.71 0.61 21.68
CA GLY A 46 -14.15 0.49 21.89
C GLY A 46 -15.02 0.18 20.67
N LYS A 47 -14.48 -0.03 19.46
CA LYS A 47 -15.27 -0.48 18.31
C LYS A 47 -14.47 -1.50 17.50
N PRO A 48 -14.89 -2.78 17.41
CA PRO A 48 -14.42 -3.60 16.31
C PRO A 48 -14.86 -2.87 15.04
N ALA A 49 -13.91 -2.29 14.31
CA ALA A 49 -14.14 -1.92 12.93
C ALA A 49 -14.71 -3.18 12.27
N GLN A 50 -15.91 -3.05 11.74
CA GLN A 50 -16.69 -4.13 11.14
C GLN A 50 -16.03 -4.56 9.83
N PHE A 51 -14.81 -5.13 9.90
CA PHE A 51 -14.17 -5.87 8.84
C PHE A 51 -14.82 -7.25 8.81
N GLY A 52 -16.01 -7.35 8.25
CA GLY A 52 -16.72 -8.63 8.24
C GLY A 52 -18.20 -8.56 7.87
N GLN A 53 -18.58 -7.72 6.91
CA GLN A 53 -19.72 -8.06 6.06
C GLN A 53 -19.17 -8.06 4.64
N ALA A 54 -18.71 -9.23 4.20
CA ALA A 54 -18.57 -9.50 2.78
C ALA A 54 -19.97 -9.33 2.18
N ASN A 55 -20.23 -8.16 1.63
CA ASN A 55 -21.44 -7.89 0.90
C ASN A 55 -21.45 -8.87 -0.28
N ALA A 56 -22.44 -9.77 -0.31
CA ALA A 56 -22.73 -10.62 -1.48
C ALA A 56 -23.02 -9.80 -2.75
N ALA A 57 -23.03 -8.46 -2.66
CA ALA A 57 -23.03 -7.51 -3.77
C ALA A 57 -21.64 -7.28 -4.41
N ALA A 58 -20.58 -8.02 -4.04
CA ALA A 58 -19.32 -8.01 -4.80
C ALA A 58 -19.43 -8.69 -6.18
N ALA A 59 -20.63 -9.15 -6.59
CA ALA A 59 -20.96 -9.59 -7.95
C ALA A 59 -20.89 -8.47 -9.02
N GLY A 60 -20.17 -7.38 -8.74
CA GLY A 60 -20.05 -6.22 -9.61
C GLY A 60 -18.73 -5.45 -9.45
N ILE A 61 -17.71 -6.01 -8.79
CA ILE A 61 -16.37 -5.43 -8.91
C ILE A 61 -15.79 -5.79 -10.28
N ALA A 62 -15.89 -4.86 -11.23
CA ALA A 62 -15.21 -4.96 -12.52
C ALA A 62 -13.70 -5.10 -12.26
N GLY A 63 -13.18 -6.33 -12.39
CA GLY A 63 -11.80 -6.67 -12.06
C GLY A 63 -11.61 -7.86 -11.11
N ALA A 64 -12.68 -8.54 -10.69
CA ALA A 64 -12.56 -9.82 -9.97
C ALA A 64 -12.07 -10.90 -10.94
N GLY A 65 -10.76 -11.11 -10.98
CA GLY A 65 -10.15 -12.23 -11.68
C GLY A 65 -9.42 -11.87 -12.98
N GLU A 66 -9.54 -10.66 -13.53
CA GLU A 66 -8.87 -10.31 -14.79
C GLU A 66 -7.73 -9.30 -14.59
N HIS A 67 -6.51 -9.75 -14.86
CA HIS A 67 -5.30 -8.93 -14.79
C HIS A 67 -4.71 -8.73 -16.19
N MET A 68 -3.96 -7.64 -16.38
CA MET A 68 -3.28 -7.40 -17.65
C MET A 68 -2.32 -8.56 -17.96
N CYS A 69 -2.35 -9.05 -19.20
CA CYS A 69 -1.42 -10.11 -19.63
C CYS A 69 0.00 -9.57 -19.56
N HIS A 70 0.80 -10.13 -18.65
CA HIS A 70 2.17 -9.73 -18.40
C HIS A 70 3.06 -9.97 -19.62
N ARG A 71 2.76 -11.01 -20.41
CA ARG A 71 3.58 -11.41 -21.55
C ARG A 71 3.47 -10.47 -22.75
N CYS A 72 2.30 -9.90 -23.02
CA CYS A 72 2.11 -8.91 -24.08
C CYS A 72 1.89 -7.49 -23.54
N ALA A 73 2.02 -7.27 -22.23
CA ALA A 73 1.74 -6.00 -21.57
C ALA A 73 0.39 -5.37 -21.99
N GLY A 74 -0.64 -6.20 -22.16
CA GLY A 74 -1.98 -5.72 -22.56
C GLY A 74 -2.22 -5.50 -24.05
N THR A 75 -1.22 -5.65 -24.93
CA THR A 75 -1.39 -5.37 -26.37
C THR A 75 -2.16 -6.46 -27.14
N GLY A 76 -2.21 -7.68 -26.61
CA GLY A 76 -2.78 -8.84 -27.30
C GLY A 76 -1.87 -9.42 -28.42
N MET A 77 -0.71 -8.81 -28.68
CA MET A 77 0.20 -9.25 -29.74
C MET A 77 1.65 -9.28 -29.29
N ILE A 78 2.38 -10.29 -29.76
CA ILE A 78 3.82 -10.46 -29.55
C ILE A 78 4.45 -10.75 -30.91
N ASP A 79 5.41 -9.93 -31.34
CA ASP A 79 6.12 -10.07 -32.62
C ASP A 79 5.18 -10.21 -33.84
N GLY A 80 4.12 -9.41 -33.87
CA GLY A 80 3.12 -9.41 -34.95
C GLY A 80 2.21 -10.64 -35.00
N ARG A 81 2.27 -11.53 -33.99
CA ARG A 81 1.41 -12.69 -33.83
C ARG A 81 0.53 -12.56 -32.59
N THR A 82 -0.63 -13.21 -32.60
CA THR A 82 -1.55 -13.23 -31.46
C THR A 82 -0.85 -13.78 -30.22
N CYS A 83 -0.97 -13.07 -29.09
CA CYS A 83 -0.38 -13.51 -27.83
C CYS A 83 -0.99 -14.87 -27.41
N PRO A 84 -0.18 -15.94 -27.28
CA PRO A 84 -0.68 -17.28 -26.97
C PRO A 84 -1.15 -17.42 -25.52
N GLU A 85 -0.79 -16.47 -24.65
CA GLU A 85 -1.06 -16.53 -23.22
C GLU A 85 -2.43 -15.94 -22.86
N CYS A 86 -2.86 -14.90 -23.57
CA CYS A 86 -4.19 -14.31 -23.41
C CYS A 86 -5.11 -14.55 -24.62
N GLY A 87 -4.64 -15.24 -25.67
CA GLY A 87 -5.42 -15.46 -26.89
C GLY A 87 -5.75 -14.17 -27.67
N GLY A 88 -5.00 -13.09 -27.45
CA GLY A 88 -5.21 -11.81 -28.14
C GLY A 88 -6.04 -10.78 -27.40
N THR A 89 -6.60 -11.11 -26.23
CA THR A 89 -7.44 -10.18 -25.44
C THR A 89 -6.64 -9.14 -24.67
N GLY A 90 -5.34 -9.37 -24.46
CA GLY A 90 -4.48 -8.53 -23.62
C GLY A 90 -4.73 -8.69 -22.11
N LYS A 91 -5.65 -9.56 -21.69
CA LYS A 91 -6.00 -9.79 -20.29
C LYS A 91 -6.05 -11.28 -19.99
N VAL A 92 -5.64 -11.66 -18.78
CA VAL A 92 -5.65 -13.04 -18.30
C VAL A 92 -6.59 -13.14 -17.11
N THR A 93 -7.44 -14.17 -17.11
CA THR A 93 -8.38 -14.43 -16.03
C THR A 93 -7.77 -15.46 -15.08
N THR A 94 -7.38 -15.06 -13.86
CA THR A 94 -6.94 -15.98 -12.82
C THR A 94 -8.17 -16.52 -12.08
N PRO A 95 -8.37 -17.86 -12.01
CA PRO A 95 -9.41 -18.42 -11.16
C PRO A 95 -9.03 -18.17 -9.69
N THR A 96 -9.85 -17.40 -8.98
CA THR A 96 -9.78 -17.26 -7.53
C THR A 96 -10.22 -18.59 -6.90
N GLY A 97 -9.24 -19.38 -6.45
CA GLY A 97 -9.44 -20.63 -5.70
C GLY A 97 -9.34 -20.41 -4.20
#